data_AF-A0A9D1P875-F1
#
_entry.id   AF-A0A9D1P875-F1
#
_cell.length_a   1.000
_cell.length_b   1.000
_cell.length_c   1.000
_cell.angle_alpha   90.00
_cell.angle_beta   90.00
_cell.angle_gamma   90.00
#
_symmetry.space_group_name_H-M   'P 1'
#
loop_
_entity.id
_entity.type
_entity.pdbx_description
1 polymer ?
#
loop_
_entity_poly.entity_id
_entity_poly.type
_entity_poly.pdbx_seq_one_letter_code
_entity_poly.pdbx_strand_id
1 'polypeptide(L)'
;MGNNHSDGDWIGIIICYIIFWPLGLFLLLRKLLKGKLRAPKRKTALLIGGALAIWGLYQLQLMGQADSVRWEEIMSSVFYVLGGGVFAAVGCWANLKERLYRKYRNIIAGHPYMSVESIAKAIPTGLHRACRDLQSMIDKGMLGESAYIDMGRKCLVLDAAAAQTVESEFVPEEEQPRAAQAEQKEPEEDEFERRLREIRRLNDDIDDAGVSADIDRLEALTRSIFAAVRNNPEKRAKIHTFMDYYLPTTLKLLTAYAQLEEQPASGRNAAEA
;
A
#
# COMPACT_ATOMS: atom_id res chain seq x y z
N MET A 1 -16.56 -12.12 -43.16
CA MET A 1 -17.21 -13.30 -42.56
C MET A 1 -17.11 -13.16 -41.05
N GLY A 2 -18.17 -12.61 -40.44
CA GLY A 2 -18.17 -12.21 -39.03
C GLY A 2 -18.90 -13.23 -38.14
N ASN A 3 -18.28 -13.53 -37.00
CA ASN A 3 -18.85 -14.03 -35.74
C ASN A 3 -19.72 -15.30 -35.76
N ASN A 4 -19.06 -16.47 -35.68
CA ASN A 4 -19.63 -17.70 -35.13
C ASN A 4 -19.32 -17.90 -33.63
N HIS A 5 -18.67 -16.93 -32.96
CA HIS A 5 -18.21 -17.12 -31.58
C HIS A 5 -19.31 -16.92 -30.52
N SER A 6 -20.43 -16.24 -30.83
CA SER A 6 -21.55 -16.04 -29.89
C SER A 6 -22.52 -17.22 -29.80
N ASP A 7 -22.65 -17.96 -30.89
CA ASP A 7 -23.66 -19.02 -31.07
C ASP A 7 -23.16 -20.33 -30.46
N GLY A 8 -21.86 -20.60 -30.57
CA GLY A 8 -21.19 -21.69 -29.83
C GLY A 8 -21.35 -21.56 -28.31
N ASP A 9 -21.33 -20.33 -27.79
CA ASP A 9 -21.54 -20.08 -26.36
C ASP A 9 -22.98 -20.38 -25.91
N TRP A 10 -24.00 -20.22 -26.76
CA TRP A 10 -25.39 -20.55 -26.39
C TRP A 10 -25.64 -22.05 -26.46
N ILE A 11 -25.10 -22.71 -27.49
CA ILE A 11 -25.16 -24.16 -27.65
C ILE A 11 -24.48 -24.84 -26.44
N GLY A 12 -23.30 -24.37 -26.03
CA GLY A 12 -22.60 -24.90 -24.85
C GLY A 12 -23.41 -24.75 -23.55
N ILE A 13 -24.14 -23.64 -23.38
CA ILE A 13 -25.01 -23.42 -22.22
C ILE A 13 -26.24 -24.34 -22.25
N ILE A 14 -26.86 -24.52 -23.41
CA ILE A 14 -28.02 -25.40 -23.60
C ILE A 14 -27.61 -26.86 -23.38
N ILE A 15 -26.47 -27.29 -23.91
CA ILE A 15 -25.90 -28.62 -23.67
C ILE A 15 -25.60 -28.80 -22.18
N CYS A 16 -24.94 -27.82 -21.54
CA CYS A 16 -24.75 -27.83 -20.09
C CYS A 16 -26.07 -27.89 -19.34
N TYR A 17 -27.15 -27.26 -19.81
CA TYR A 17 -28.45 -27.27 -19.14
C TYR A 17 -29.18 -28.61 -19.27
N ILE A 18 -29.01 -29.30 -20.39
CA ILE A 18 -29.59 -30.63 -20.61
C ILE A 18 -28.81 -31.70 -19.83
N ILE A 19 -27.48 -31.63 -19.84
CA ILE A 19 -26.60 -32.62 -19.20
C ILE A 19 -26.45 -32.36 -17.69
N PHE A 20 -26.41 -31.08 -17.31
CA PHE A 20 -26.17 -30.64 -15.94
C PHE A 20 -26.91 -29.31 -15.69
N TRP A 21 -28.23 -29.42 -15.65
CA TRP A 21 -29.17 -28.32 -15.46
C TRP A 21 -28.72 -27.24 -14.47
N PRO A 22 -28.12 -27.55 -13.30
CA PRO A 22 -27.68 -26.51 -12.37
C PRO A 22 -26.60 -25.56 -12.92
N LEU A 23 -25.57 -26.08 -13.62
CA LEU A 23 -24.53 -25.25 -14.24
C LEU A 23 -25.06 -24.56 -15.49
N GLY A 24 -25.85 -25.26 -16.30
CA GLY A 24 -26.49 -24.68 -17.46
C GLY A 24 -27.40 -23.51 -17.10
N LEU A 25 -28.22 -23.65 -16.05
CA LEU A 25 -29.09 -22.60 -15.55
C LEU A 25 -28.28 -21.41 -15.01
N PHE A 26 -27.19 -21.68 -14.28
CA PHE A 26 -26.30 -20.63 -13.78
C PHE A 26 -25.62 -19.86 -14.91
N LEU A 27 -25.11 -20.57 -15.93
CA LEU A 27 -24.48 -19.95 -17.10
C LEU A 27 -25.51 -19.20 -17.96
N LEU A 28 -26.73 -19.73 -18.07
CA LEU A 28 -27.85 -19.11 -18.75
C LEU A 28 -28.25 -17.83 -18.03
N LEU A 29 -28.47 -17.85 -16.71
CA LEU A 29 -28.70 -16.66 -15.91
C LEU A 29 -27.54 -15.65 -16.08
N ARG A 30 -26.29 -16.09 -15.93
CA ARG A 30 -25.12 -15.22 -16.08
C ARG A 30 -25.08 -14.56 -17.46
N LYS A 31 -25.41 -15.29 -18.54
CA LYS A 31 -25.40 -14.78 -19.92
C LYS A 31 -26.59 -13.86 -20.19
N LEU A 32 -27.79 -14.19 -19.70
CA LEU A 32 -29.02 -13.40 -19.86
C LEU A 32 -29.03 -12.13 -19.00
N LEU A 33 -28.27 -12.14 -17.91
CA LEU A 33 -28.20 -11.03 -16.95
C LEU A 33 -26.91 -10.22 -17.08
N LYS A 34 -26.10 -10.45 -18.14
CA LYS A 34 -24.96 -9.60 -18.53
C LYS A 34 -25.44 -8.15 -18.68
N GLY A 35 -25.25 -7.35 -17.62
CA GLY A 35 -25.53 -5.91 -17.58
C GLY A 35 -26.66 -5.45 -16.66
N LYS A 36 -27.53 -6.34 -16.14
CA LYS A 36 -28.70 -5.91 -15.31
C LYS A 36 -28.81 -6.52 -13.92
N LEU A 37 -28.07 -7.57 -13.60
CA LEU A 37 -27.95 -7.98 -12.19
C LEU A 37 -27.06 -6.99 -11.44
N ARG A 38 -27.68 -6.01 -10.76
CA ARG A 38 -27.00 -5.43 -9.59
C ARG A 38 -26.73 -6.59 -8.64
N ALA A 39 -25.45 -6.84 -8.34
CA ALA A 39 -25.08 -7.83 -7.36
C ALA A 39 -25.92 -7.59 -6.09
N PRO A 40 -26.60 -8.63 -5.54
CA PRO A 40 -27.44 -8.45 -4.37
C PRO A 40 -26.64 -7.78 -3.26
N LYS A 41 -27.29 -6.87 -2.52
CA LYS A 41 -26.65 -6.24 -1.35
C LYS A 41 -26.05 -7.34 -0.46
N ARG A 42 -24.88 -7.11 0.11
CA ARG A 42 -24.09 -8.18 0.78
C ARG A 42 -24.85 -8.94 1.88
N LYS A 43 -25.79 -8.28 2.56
CA LYS A 43 -26.73 -8.91 3.51
C LYS A 43 -27.79 -9.78 2.83
N THR A 44 -28.33 -9.37 1.69
CA THR A 44 -29.29 -10.16 0.93
C THR A 44 -28.62 -11.39 0.30
N ALA A 45 -27.34 -11.29 -0.09
CA ALA A 45 -26.58 -12.46 -0.53
C ALA A 45 -26.42 -13.52 0.57
N LEU A 46 -26.11 -13.11 1.81
CA LEU A 46 -26.06 -14.02 2.96
C LEU A 46 -27.41 -14.69 3.23
N LEU A 47 -28.50 -13.92 3.18
CA LEU A 47 -29.86 -14.45 3.41
C LEU A 47 -30.30 -15.42 2.31
N ILE A 48 -30.03 -15.09 1.04
CA ILE A 48 -30.37 -15.95 -0.10
C ILE A 48 -29.54 -17.25 -0.06
N GLY A 49 -28.23 -17.16 0.21
CA GLY A 49 -27.37 -18.34 0.33
C GLY A 49 -27.78 -19.25 1.49
N GLY A 50 -28.08 -18.64 2.64
CA GLY A 50 -28.60 -19.36 3.81
C GLY A 50 -29.94 -20.04 3.52
N ALA A 51 -30.88 -19.34 2.87
CA ALA A 51 -32.18 -19.90 2.51
C ALA A 51 -32.04 -21.09 1.52
N LEU A 52 -31.16 -20.99 0.52
CA LEU A 52 -30.89 -22.08 -0.42
C LEU A 52 -30.27 -23.30 0.28
N ALA A 53 -29.33 -23.08 1.21
CA ALA A 53 -28.73 -24.17 1.97
C ALA A 53 -29.75 -24.86 2.90
N ILE A 54 -30.59 -24.08 3.58
CA ILE A 54 -31.69 -24.59 4.42
C ILE A 54 -32.70 -25.36 3.57
N TRP A 55 -33.05 -24.86 2.39
CA TRP A 55 -33.94 -25.55 1.45
C TRP A 55 -33.34 -26.87 0.97
N GLY A 56 -32.04 -26.91 0.65
CA GLY A 56 -31.33 -28.13 0.28
C GLY A 56 -31.28 -29.17 1.41
N LEU A 57 -31.06 -28.73 2.65
CA LEU A 57 -31.10 -29.59 3.84
C LEU A 57 -32.52 -30.12 4.12
N TYR A 58 -33.54 -29.28 3.95
CA TYR A 58 -34.94 -29.68 4.09
C TYR A 58 -35.34 -30.75 3.07
N GLN A 59 -34.92 -30.59 1.82
CA GLN A 59 -35.11 -31.60 0.77
C GLN A 59 -34.41 -32.92 1.11
N LEU A 60 -33.18 -32.86 1.64
CA LEU A 60 -32.45 -34.06 2.08
C LEU A 60 -33.17 -34.80 3.21
N GLN A 61 -33.77 -34.06 4.15
CA GLN A 61 -34.55 -34.64 5.25
C GLN A 61 -35.84 -35.31 4.75
N LEU A 62 -36.52 -34.71 3.77
CA LEU A 62 -37.68 -35.32 3.09
C LEU A 62 -37.31 -36.62 2.37
N MET A 63 -36.14 -36.68 1.73
CA MET A 63 -35.66 -37.91 1.07
C MET A 63 -35.39 -39.05 2.05
N GLY A 64 -34.99 -38.75 3.29
CA GLY A 64 -34.78 -39.76 4.33
C GLY A 64 -36.04 -40.52 4.74
N GLN A 65 -37.22 -40.04 4.32
CA GLN A 65 -38.53 -40.66 4.58
C GLN A 65 -39.12 -41.33 3.31
N ALA A 66 -38.43 -41.28 2.17
CA ALA A 66 -38.93 -41.79 0.90
C ALA A 66 -38.50 -43.24 0.66
N ASP A 67 -39.43 -44.09 0.21
CA ASP A 67 -39.18 -45.51 -0.09
C ASP A 67 -38.23 -45.73 -1.28
N SER A 68 -38.11 -44.72 -2.16
CA SER A 68 -37.15 -44.70 -3.24
C SER A 68 -36.72 -43.27 -3.52
N VAL A 69 -35.41 -43.06 -3.66
CA VAL A 69 -34.82 -41.75 -3.92
C VAL A 69 -34.14 -41.80 -5.29
N ARG A 70 -34.51 -40.86 -6.17
CA ARG A 70 -33.88 -40.73 -7.49
C ARG A 70 -32.51 -40.05 -7.35
N TRP A 71 -31.53 -40.52 -8.13
CA TRP A 71 -30.19 -39.91 -8.18
C TRP A 71 -30.21 -38.41 -8.52
N GLU A 72 -31.14 -37.97 -9.37
CA GLU A 72 -31.32 -36.55 -9.73
C GLU A 72 -31.67 -35.69 -8.51
N GLU A 73 -32.49 -36.19 -7.60
CA GLU A 73 -32.92 -35.47 -6.42
C GLU A 73 -31.76 -35.32 -5.41
N ILE A 74 -30.97 -36.39 -5.23
CA ILE A 74 -29.74 -36.37 -4.42
C ILE A 74 -28.77 -35.32 -4.97
N MET A 75 -28.53 -35.31 -6.29
CA MET A 75 -27.62 -34.34 -6.90
C MET A 75 -28.10 -32.90 -6.76
N SER A 76 -29.42 -32.67 -6.87
CA SER A 76 -30.00 -31.34 -6.70
C SER A 76 -29.87 -30.82 -5.27
N SER A 77 -30.13 -31.66 -4.26
CA SER A 77 -30.03 -31.29 -2.85
C SER A 77 -28.59 -30.96 -2.45
N VAL A 78 -27.62 -31.79 -2.86
CA VAL A 78 -26.18 -31.53 -2.67
C VAL A 78 -25.79 -30.20 -3.32
N PHE A 79 -26.30 -29.90 -4.52
CA PHE A 79 -26.02 -28.62 -5.18
C PHE A 79 -26.58 -27.42 -4.41
N TYR A 80 -27.80 -27.50 -3.88
CA TYR A 80 -28.37 -26.42 -3.07
C TYR A 80 -27.62 -26.20 -1.76
N VAL A 81 -27.19 -27.27 -1.10
CA VAL A 81 -26.40 -27.18 0.14
C VAL A 81 -25.01 -26.61 -0.12
N LEU A 82 -24.28 -27.15 -1.10
CA LEU A 82 -22.93 -26.67 -1.43
C LEU A 82 -22.95 -25.28 -2.02
N GLY A 83 -23.83 -25.03 -3.00
CA GLY A 83 -23.99 -23.74 -3.65
C GLY A 83 -24.48 -22.66 -2.69
N GLY A 84 -25.48 -22.98 -1.86
CA GLY A 84 -25.99 -22.09 -0.82
C GLY A 84 -24.92 -21.78 0.24
N GLY A 85 -24.15 -22.79 0.66
CA GLY A 85 -23.04 -22.65 1.60
C GLY A 85 -21.92 -21.74 1.08
N VAL A 86 -21.47 -21.94 -0.16
CA VAL A 86 -20.46 -21.07 -0.79
C VAL A 86 -20.97 -19.63 -0.91
N PHE A 87 -22.23 -19.45 -1.35
CA PHE A 87 -22.80 -18.12 -1.50
C PHE A 87 -22.97 -17.39 -0.15
N ALA A 88 -23.36 -18.11 0.90
CA ALA A 88 -23.43 -17.59 2.27
C ALA A 88 -22.04 -17.23 2.81
N ALA A 89 -21.02 -18.07 2.57
CA ALA A 89 -19.65 -17.80 2.99
C ALA A 89 -19.08 -16.53 2.34
N VAL A 90 -19.30 -16.35 1.03
CA VAL A 90 -18.94 -15.13 0.31
C VAL A 90 -19.67 -13.91 0.88
N GLY A 91 -20.97 -14.03 1.17
CA GLY A 91 -21.75 -12.97 1.81
C GLY A 91 -21.23 -12.60 3.21
N CYS A 92 -20.85 -13.60 4.01
CA CYS A 92 -20.26 -13.41 5.34
C CYS A 92 -18.91 -12.69 5.24
N TRP A 93 -18.01 -13.16 4.38
CA TRP A 93 -16.69 -12.55 4.18
C TRP A 93 -16.80 -11.11 3.68
N ALA A 94 -17.72 -10.84 2.75
CA ALA A 94 -17.96 -9.49 2.24
C ALA A 94 -18.52 -8.54 3.31
N ASN A 95 -19.36 -9.03 4.23
CA ASN A 95 -19.84 -8.25 5.37
C ASN A 95 -18.74 -8.00 6.41
N LEU A 96 -17.88 -8.99 6.67
CA LEU A 96 -16.75 -8.82 7.58
C LEU A 96 -15.74 -7.79 7.03
N LYS A 97 -15.42 -7.88 5.73
CA LYS A 97 -14.58 -6.88 5.05
C LYS A 97 -15.17 -5.48 5.11
N GLU A 98 -16.48 -5.32 5.00
CA GLU A 98 -17.13 -4.02 5.12
C GLU A 98 -16.96 -3.43 6.53
N ARG A 99 -17.14 -4.25 7.57
CA ARG A 99 -16.90 -3.81 8.96
C ARG A 99 -15.46 -3.39 9.15
N LEU A 100 -14.52 -4.12 8.55
CA LEU A 100 -13.10 -3.80 8.59
C LEU A 100 -12.80 -2.47 7.87
N TYR A 101 -13.27 -2.29 6.63
CA TYR A 101 -13.08 -1.04 5.88
C TYR A 101 -13.72 0.16 6.56
N ARG A 102 -14.82 -0.02 7.29
CA ARG A 102 -15.38 1.03 8.13
C ARG A 102 -14.43 1.43 9.26
N LYS A 103 -13.73 0.49 9.88
CA LYS A 103 -12.69 0.80 10.89
C LYS A 103 -11.53 1.58 10.27
N TYR A 104 -11.01 1.13 9.12
CA TYR A 104 -9.99 1.86 8.37
C TYR A 104 -10.45 3.30 8.10
N ARG A 105 -11.64 3.49 7.53
CA ARG A 105 -12.15 4.83 7.23
C ARG A 105 -12.33 5.69 8.48
N ASN A 106 -12.77 5.13 9.59
CA ASN A 106 -12.92 5.90 10.84
C ASN A 106 -11.58 6.35 11.41
N ILE A 107 -10.52 5.57 11.24
CA ILE A 107 -9.16 5.93 11.68
C ILE A 107 -8.53 6.97 10.75
N ILE A 108 -8.78 6.84 9.45
CA ILE A 108 -8.23 7.71 8.41
C ILE A 108 -9.01 9.05 8.33
N ALA A 109 -10.27 9.08 8.76
CA ALA A 109 -11.12 10.26 8.68
C ALA A 109 -10.52 11.43 9.48
N GLY A 110 -10.28 12.56 8.79
CA GLY A 110 -9.74 13.78 9.38
C GLY A 110 -8.21 13.90 9.30
N HIS A 111 -7.51 12.86 8.82
CA HIS A 111 -6.05 12.89 8.63
C HIS A 111 -5.72 12.84 7.13
N PRO A 112 -5.32 13.97 6.51
CA PRO A 112 -4.96 13.99 5.08
C PRO A 112 -3.72 13.15 4.77
N TYR A 113 -2.91 12.88 5.79
CA TYR A 113 -1.69 12.08 5.75
C TYR A 113 -1.62 11.16 6.98
N MET A 114 -1.34 9.87 6.78
CA MET A 114 -1.19 8.92 7.89
C MET A 114 -0.25 7.77 7.54
N SER A 115 0.64 7.39 8.46
CA SER A 115 1.54 6.25 8.25
C SER A 115 0.77 4.92 8.25
N VAL A 116 1.10 4.05 7.30
CA VAL A 116 0.44 2.74 7.17
C VAL A 116 0.76 1.84 8.36
N GLU A 117 1.92 2.05 9.01
CA GLU A 117 2.28 1.35 10.24
C GLU A 117 1.40 1.75 11.43
N SER A 118 1.06 3.03 11.59
CA SER A 118 0.13 3.48 12.64
C SER A 118 -1.29 2.95 12.40
N ILE A 119 -1.73 2.92 11.14
CA ILE A 119 -3.01 2.30 10.75
C ILE A 119 -2.99 0.79 11.09
N ALA A 120 -1.91 0.10 10.75
CA ALA A 120 -1.74 -1.33 11.01
C ALA A 120 -1.62 -1.66 12.50
N LYS A 121 -1.14 -0.75 13.35
CA LYS A 121 -1.16 -0.92 14.82
C LYS A 121 -2.54 -0.69 15.41
N ALA A 122 -3.32 0.25 14.86
CA ALA A 122 -4.67 0.57 15.34
C ALA A 122 -5.71 -0.52 15.01
N ILE A 123 -5.39 -1.40 14.06
CA ILE A 123 -6.25 -2.51 13.62
C ILE A 123 -5.50 -3.82 13.89
N PRO A 124 -6.16 -4.91 14.31
CA PRO A 124 -5.49 -6.22 14.50
C PRO A 124 -5.14 -6.88 13.15
N THR A 125 -4.32 -6.23 12.32
CA THR A 125 -3.91 -6.67 10.99
C THR A 125 -2.43 -6.37 10.76
N GLY A 126 -1.67 -7.33 10.24
CA GLY A 126 -0.25 -7.10 9.91
C GLY A 126 -0.05 -6.08 8.78
N LEU A 127 1.13 -5.45 8.74
CA LEU A 127 1.48 -4.34 7.83
C LEU A 127 1.18 -4.66 6.35
N HIS A 128 1.67 -5.80 5.87
CA HIS A 128 1.46 -6.22 4.47
C HIS A 128 -0.03 -6.37 4.12
N ARG A 129 -0.85 -6.84 5.08
CA ARG A 129 -2.29 -6.99 4.88
C ARG A 129 -3.00 -5.64 4.89
N ALA A 130 -2.57 -4.72 5.75
CA ALA A 130 -3.05 -3.34 5.78
C ALA A 130 -2.75 -2.62 4.46
N CYS A 131 -1.54 -2.70 3.92
CA CYS A 131 -1.21 -2.14 2.61
C CYS A 131 -2.13 -2.68 1.50
N ARG A 132 -2.33 -4.00 1.47
CA ARG A 132 -3.21 -4.65 0.48
C ARG A 132 -4.66 -4.20 0.61
N ASP A 133 -5.16 -4.09 1.84
CA ASP A 133 -6.52 -3.66 2.11
C ASP A 133 -6.72 -2.18 1.74
N LEU A 134 -5.76 -1.30 2.07
CA LEU A 134 -5.75 0.11 1.70
C LEU A 134 -5.67 0.29 0.18
N GLN A 135 -4.80 -0.44 -0.51
CA GLN A 135 -4.75 -0.43 -1.98
C GLN A 135 -6.11 -0.82 -2.57
N SER A 136 -6.71 -1.89 -2.06
CA SER A 136 -8.06 -2.30 -2.51
C SER A 136 -9.15 -1.28 -2.17
N MET A 137 -8.94 -0.42 -1.18
CA MET A 137 -9.85 0.69 -0.87
C MET A 137 -9.68 1.85 -1.86
N ILE A 138 -8.45 2.17 -2.25
CA ILE A 138 -8.11 3.15 -3.28
C ILE A 138 -8.69 2.72 -4.63
N ASP A 139 -8.43 1.47 -5.05
CA ASP A 139 -8.92 0.94 -6.34
C ASP A 139 -10.45 0.98 -6.46
N LYS A 140 -11.16 0.98 -5.32
CA LYS A 140 -12.63 1.05 -5.24
C LYS A 140 -13.16 2.48 -5.08
N GLY A 141 -12.28 3.49 -5.06
CA GLY A 141 -12.63 4.89 -4.85
C GLY A 141 -13.18 5.20 -3.46
N MET A 142 -12.91 4.35 -2.45
CA MET A 142 -13.46 4.55 -1.10
C MET A 142 -12.73 5.62 -0.28
N LEU A 143 -11.51 5.99 -0.71
CA LEU A 143 -10.63 6.95 -0.01
C LEU A 143 -10.49 8.28 -0.76
N GLY A 144 -11.26 8.48 -1.84
CA GLY A 144 -11.13 9.64 -2.73
C GLY A 144 -10.34 9.32 -4.01
N GLU A 145 -10.47 10.18 -5.02
CA GLU A 145 -9.84 9.98 -6.34
C GLU A 145 -8.34 10.28 -6.33
N SER A 146 -7.87 11.11 -5.40
CA SER A 146 -6.47 11.53 -5.23
C SER A 146 -5.68 10.67 -4.23
N ALA A 147 -6.30 9.63 -3.69
CA ALA A 147 -5.66 8.82 -2.64
C ALA A 147 -4.60 7.87 -3.23
N TYR A 148 -3.39 7.90 -2.68
CA TYR A 148 -2.32 6.97 -3.06
C TYR A 148 -1.48 6.56 -1.85
N ILE A 149 -0.74 5.46 -1.99
CA ILE A 149 0.22 5.00 -0.98
C ILE A 149 1.63 5.39 -1.46
N ASP A 150 2.31 6.23 -0.68
CA ASP A 150 3.73 6.50 -0.86
C ASP A 150 4.54 5.33 -0.29
N MET A 151 5.20 4.58 -1.17
CA MET A 151 6.01 3.43 -0.80
C MET A 151 7.36 3.83 -0.18
N GLY A 152 7.88 5.03 -0.49
CA GLY A 152 9.11 5.55 0.08
C GLY A 152 8.94 5.97 1.53
N ARG A 153 7.80 6.60 1.85
CA ARG A 153 7.46 7.05 3.21
C ARG A 153 6.58 6.06 3.99
N LYS A 154 6.07 5.00 3.34
CA LYS A 154 5.08 4.04 3.88
C LYS A 154 3.84 4.74 4.45
N CYS A 155 3.33 5.73 3.72
CA CYS A 155 2.22 6.58 4.16
C CYS A 155 1.07 6.57 3.16
N LEU A 156 -0.15 6.66 3.69
CA LEU A 156 -1.35 6.90 2.92
C LEU A 156 -1.55 8.42 2.80
N VAL A 157 -1.65 8.89 1.56
CA VAL A 157 -1.94 10.29 1.21
C VAL A 157 -3.34 10.32 0.61
N LEU A 158 -4.24 11.15 1.14
CA LEU A 158 -5.63 11.25 0.66
C LEU A 158 -5.84 12.46 -0.27
N ASP A 159 -5.16 13.56 0.00
CA ASP A 159 -5.23 14.80 -0.78
C ASP A 159 -3.82 15.26 -1.15
N ALA A 160 -3.55 15.33 -2.45
CA ALA A 160 -2.26 15.76 -2.98
C ALA A 160 -2.00 17.27 -2.74
N ALA A 161 -3.05 18.09 -2.56
CA ALA A 161 -2.91 19.50 -2.21
C ALA A 161 -2.51 19.66 -0.73
N ALA A 162 -3.03 18.80 0.15
CA ALA A 162 -2.58 18.71 1.54
C ALA A 162 -1.19 18.06 1.65
N ALA A 163 -0.81 17.18 0.72
CA ALA A 163 0.51 16.57 0.70
C ALA A 163 1.63 17.62 0.56
N GLN A 164 1.40 18.73 -0.14
CA GLN A 164 2.36 19.84 -0.27
C GLN A 164 2.44 20.71 1.00
N THR A 165 1.34 20.89 1.72
CA THR A 165 1.33 21.57 3.03
C THR A 165 1.96 20.69 4.12
N VAL A 166 1.77 19.38 4.02
CA VAL A 166 2.37 18.36 4.90
C VAL A 166 3.83 18.06 4.51
N GLU A 167 4.25 18.32 3.27
CA GLU A 167 5.68 18.30 2.87
C GLU A 167 6.51 19.35 3.62
N SER A 168 5.86 20.41 4.11
CA SER A 168 6.41 21.40 5.04
C SER A 168 6.31 20.99 6.51
N GLU A 169 5.48 19.99 6.86
CA GLU A 169 5.17 19.59 8.25
C GLU A 169 5.71 18.19 8.62
N PHE A 170 6.15 17.37 7.65
CA PHE A 170 6.73 16.03 7.85
C PHE A 170 8.17 15.91 7.34
N VAL A 171 8.94 17.00 7.47
CA VAL A 171 10.34 16.81 7.88
C VAL A 171 10.27 16.21 9.30
N PRO A 172 10.94 15.08 9.58
CA PRO A 172 10.86 14.44 10.88
C PRO A 172 11.13 15.44 12.00
N GLU A 173 10.20 15.49 12.95
CA GLU A 173 10.24 16.27 14.17
C GLU A 173 11.39 15.77 15.07
N GLU A 174 12.62 16.12 14.70
CA GLU A 174 13.73 16.39 15.63
C GLU A 174 14.02 17.90 15.70
N GLU A 175 13.09 18.76 15.27
CA GLU A 175 13.15 20.18 15.57
C GLU A 175 12.27 20.48 16.78
N GLN A 176 12.94 20.55 17.93
CA GLN A 176 12.47 21.24 19.12
C GLN A 176 11.87 22.61 18.73
N PRO A 177 10.80 23.07 19.39
CA PRO A 177 10.21 24.36 19.09
C PRO A 177 11.17 25.46 19.58
N ARG A 178 12.09 25.92 18.74
CA ARG A 178 12.77 27.20 18.96
C ARG A 178 11.84 28.29 18.44
N ALA A 179 10.93 28.66 19.33
CA ALA A 179 10.27 29.95 19.34
C ALA A 179 11.26 31.06 18.93
N ALA A 180 10.79 31.94 18.04
CA ALA A 180 11.20 33.34 17.93
C ALA A 180 12.65 33.62 18.34
N GLN A 181 13.61 33.33 17.45
CA GLN A 181 14.83 34.12 17.42
C GLN A 181 14.80 34.94 16.16
N ALA A 182 14.67 36.25 16.40
CA ALA A 182 14.80 37.31 15.43
C ALA A 182 15.98 37.06 14.50
N GLU A 183 15.79 37.52 13.26
CA GLU A 183 16.84 37.92 12.32
C GLU A 183 18.17 38.25 13.02
N GLN A 184 19.03 37.25 13.14
CA GLN A 184 20.46 37.45 13.25
C GLN A 184 21.03 36.88 11.95
N LYS A 185 21.23 37.79 10.99
CA LYS A 185 22.12 37.56 9.86
C LYS A 185 23.52 37.30 10.43
N GLU A 186 23.81 36.06 10.81
CA GLU A 186 25.18 35.58 10.66
C GLU A 186 25.49 35.68 9.16
N PRO A 187 26.67 36.19 8.78
CA PRO A 187 27.01 36.27 7.36
C PRO A 187 27.00 34.84 6.81
N GLU A 188 26.17 34.57 5.80
CA GLU A 188 26.09 33.27 5.09
C GLU A 188 27.48 32.74 4.69
N GLU A 189 28.47 33.64 4.56
CA GLU A 189 29.89 33.35 4.34
C GLU A 189 30.53 32.52 5.46
N ASP A 190 30.19 32.75 6.73
CA ASP A 190 30.71 31.99 7.88
C ASP A 190 30.16 30.56 7.92
N GLU A 191 28.93 30.35 7.45
CA GLU A 191 28.30 29.04 7.39
C GLU A 191 28.93 28.17 6.31
N PHE A 192 29.20 28.72 5.12
CA PHE A 192 29.89 28.01 4.04
C PHE A 192 31.30 27.54 4.46
N GLU A 193 32.06 28.40 5.12
CA GLU A 193 33.39 28.05 5.62
C GLU A 193 33.32 27.02 6.76
N ARG A 194 32.30 27.09 7.61
CA ARG A 194 32.06 26.08 8.64
C ARG A 194 31.83 24.69 8.04
N ARG A 195 31.03 24.59 6.97
CA ARG A 195 30.79 23.32 6.27
C ARG A 195 32.03 22.78 5.56
N LEU A 196 32.82 23.65 4.93
CA LEU A 196 34.09 23.23 4.32
C LEU A 196 35.09 22.69 5.36
N ARG A 197 35.14 23.30 6.56
CA ARG A 197 35.95 22.77 7.66
C ARG A 197 35.46 21.40 8.15
N GLU A 198 34.15 21.18 8.17
CA GLU A 198 33.55 19.89 8.55
C GLU A 198 33.91 18.78 7.55
N ILE A 199 33.89 19.07 6.24
CA ILE A 199 34.35 18.15 5.20
C ILE A 199 35.82 17.78 5.39
N ARG A 200 36.71 18.77 5.60
CA ARG A 200 38.14 18.50 5.82
C ARG A 200 38.40 17.65 7.04
N ARG A 201 37.71 17.95 8.14
CA ARG A 201 37.83 17.15 9.37
C ARG A 201 37.44 15.69 9.12
N LEU A 202 36.34 15.44 8.42
CA LEU A 202 35.93 14.06 8.10
C LEU A 202 36.92 13.37 7.15
N ASN A 203 37.58 14.14 6.28
CA ASN A 203 38.66 13.61 5.45
C ASN A 203 39.86 13.18 6.30
N ASP A 204 40.22 13.99 7.31
CA ASP A 204 41.32 13.69 8.23
C ASP A 204 41.00 12.50 9.16
N ASP A 205 39.72 12.26 9.44
CA ASP A 205 39.23 11.16 10.30
C ASP A 205 39.10 9.81 9.53
N ILE A 206 39.25 9.79 8.20
CA ILE A 206 39.10 8.60 7.35
C ILE A 206 40.46 8.16 6.81
N ASP A 207 40.83 6.90 7.07
CA ASP A 207 42.15 6.36 6.70
C ASP A 207 42.17 5.75 5.28
N ASP A 208 41.01 5.43 4.69
CA ASP A 208 40.91 4.90 3.33
C ASP A 208 41.27 5.95 2.26
N ALA A 209 42.38 5.72 1.56
CA ALA A 209 42.91 6.62 0.53
C ALA A 209 41.97 6.82 -0.68
N GLY A 210 41.14 5.84 -1.01
CA GLY A 210 40.15 5.96 -2.09
C GLY A 210 38.98 6.84 -1.68
N VAL A 211 38.46 6.63 -0.47
CA VAL A 211 37.38 7.46 0.09
C VAL A 211 37.85 8.88 0.34
N SER A 212 39.08 9.07 0.83
CA SER A 212 39.68 10.38 1.02
C SER A 212 39.80 11.18 -0.30
N ALA A 213 40.20 10.52 -1.39
CA ALA A 213 40.24 11.16 -2.71
C ALA A 213 38.85 11.61 -3.22
N ASP A 214 37.80 10.86 -2.89
CA ASP A 214 36.41 11.24 -3.21
C ASP A 214 35.93 12.41 -2.33
N ILE A 215 36.36 12.48 -1.07
CA ILE A 215 36.07 13.60 -0.16
C ILE A 215 36.79 14.89 -0.63
N ASP A 216 38.04 14.79 -1.10
CA ASP A 216 38.75 15.92 -1.71
C ASP A 216 37.98 16.50 -2.90
N ARG A 217 37.44 15.61 -3.74
CA ARG A 217 36.60 16.00 -4.86
C ARG A 217 35.29 16.65 -4.39
N LEU A 218 34.67 16.12 -3.33
CA LEU A 218 33.49 16.69 -2.70
C LEU A 218 33.77 18.11 -2.19
N GLU A 219 34.90 18.34 -1.52
CA GLU A 219 35.30 19.66 -1.05
C GLU A 219 35.47 20.63 -2.23
N ALA A 220 36.17 20.21 -3.28
CA ALA A 220 36.40 21.04 -4.47
C ALA A 220 35.08 21.43 -5.16
N LEU A 221 34.15 20.49 -5.31
CA LEU A 221 32.82 20.75 -5.87
C LEU A 221 32.01 21.69 -4.98
N THR A 222 32.01 21.45 -3.67
CA THR A 222 31.29 22.29 -2.68
C THR A 222 31.81 23.73 -2.72
N ARG A 223 33.13 23.92 -2.76
CA ARG A 223 33.76 25.23 -2.91
C ARG A 223 33.37 25.90 -4.23
N SER A 224 33.33 25.15 -5.33
CA SER A 224 32.91 25.68 -6.63
C SER A 224 31.44 26.11 -6.63
N ILE A 225 30.57 25.37 -5.95
CA ILE A 225 29.14 25.69 -5.83
C ILE A 225 28.98 27.00 -5.04
N PHE A 226 29.65 27.14 -3.90
CA PHE A 226 29.60 28.38 -3.10
C PHE A 226 30.15 29.59 -3.86
N ALA A 227 31.27 29.44 -4.58
CA ALA A 227 31.81 30.50 -5.43
C ALA A 227 30.82 30.89 -6.55
N ALA A 228 30.15 29.92 -7.17
CA ALA A 228 29.17 30.18 -8.22
C ALA A 228 27.91 30.91 -7.72
N VAL A 229 27.48 30.64 -6.48
CA VAL A 229 26.35 31.30 -5.82
C VAL A 229 26.72 32.72 -5.40
N ARG A 230 27.93 32.94 -4.87
CA ARG A 230 28.43 34.29 -4.56
C ARG A 230 28.41 35.21 -5.79
N ASN A 231 28.73 34.65 -6.96
CA ASN A 231 28.73 35.38 -8.22
C ASN A 231 27.33 35.51 -8.86
N ASN A 232 26.31 34.74 -8.43
CA ASN A 232 24.96 34.73 -9.01
C ASN A 232 23.88 34.61 -7.91
N PRO A 233 23.43 35.73 -7.33
CA PRO A 233 22.49 35.72 -6.20
C PRO A 233 21.10 35.14 -6.53
N GLU A 234 20.70 35.05 -7.80
CA GLU A 234 19.44 34.40 -8.22
C GLU A 234 19.44 32.89 -7.98
N LYS A 235 20.61 32.26 -7.80
CA LYS A 235 20.73 30.80 -7.56
C LYS A 235 20.64 30.43 -6.08
N ARG A 236 20.42 31.40 -5.18
CA ARG A 236 20.35 31.20 -3.72
C ARG A 236 19.25 30.22 -3.28
N ALA A 237 18.08 30.25 -3.91
CA ALA A 237 17.02 29.29 -3.54
C ALA A 237 17.46 27.82 -3.68
N LYS A 238 18.32 27.51 -4.68
CA LYS A 238 18.87 26.16 -4.88
C LYS A 238 20.01 25.83 -3.92
N ILE A 239 20.70 26.84 -3.36
CA ILE A 239 21.76 26.59 -2.38
C ILE A 239 21.18 26.12 -1.05
N HIS A 240 20.02 26.63 -0.64
CA HIS A 240 19.34 26.15 0.58
C HIS A 240 19.07 24.65 0.54
N THR A 241 18.51 24.12 -0.56
CA THR A 241 18.31 22.66 -0.68
C THR A 241 19.62 21.87 -0.60
N PHE A 242 20.71 22.40 -1.16
CA PHE A 242 22.03 21.77 -1.01
C PHE A 242 22.52 21.81 0.44
N MET A 243 22.40 22.95 1.13
CA MET A 243 22.86 23.17 2.50
C MET A 243 22.05 22.41 3.55
N ASP A 244 20.73 22.31 3.36
CA ASP A 244 19.81 21.78 4.37
C ASP A 244 19.55 20.28 4.19
N TYR A 245 19.71 19.77 2.96
CA TYR A 245 19.31 18.40 2.62
C TYR A 245 20.45 17.53 2.11
N TYR A 246 21.13 17.93 1.03
CA TYR A 246 22.10 17.08 0.36
C TYR A 246 23.46 17.02 1.08
N LEU A 247 23.97 18.18 1.51
CA LEU A 247 25.26 18.28 2.19
C LEU A 247 25.25 17.60 3.57
N PRO A 248 24.28 17.84 4.47
CA PRO A 248 24.25 17.18 5.77
C PRO A 248 24.07 15.66 5.66
N THR A 249 23.29 15.19 4.68
CA THR A 249 23.12 13.75 4.44
C THR A 249 24.43 13.09 4.03
N THR A 250 25.21 13.75 3.17
CA THR A 250 26.52 13.26 2.73
C THR A 250 27.52 13.23 3.90
N LEU A 251 27.55 14.29 4.71
CA LEU A 251 28.41 14.35 5.90
C LEU A 251 28.06 13.24 6.91
N LYS A 252 26.77 12.99 7.17
CA LYS A 252 26.33 11.88 8.03
C LYS A 252 26.81 10.52 7.54
N LEU A 253 26.81 10.29 6.23
CA LEU A 253 27.29 9.04 5.65
C LEU A 253 28.80 8.88 5.84
N LEU A 254 29.57 9.95 5.61
CA LEU A 254 31.02 9.96 5.83
C LEU A 254 31.38 9.76 7.32
N THR A 255 30.64 10.38 8.24
CA THR A 255 30.82 10.15 9.68
C THR A 255 30.53 8.70 10.05
N ALA A 256 29.46 8.10 9.49
CA ALA A 256 29.16 6.69 9.73
C ALA A 256 30.25 5.77 9.17
N TYR A 257 30.86 6.13 8.04
CA TYR A 257 31.99 5.41 7.46
C TYR A 257 33.23 5.47 8.36
N ALA A 258 33.63 6.66 8.82
CA ALA A 258 34.73 6.82 9.78
C ALA A 258 34.52 5.99 11.06
N GLN A 259 33.30 6.00 11.62
CA GLN A 259 32.94 5.19 12.80
C GLN A 259 33.01 3.68 12.56
N LEU A 260 32.83 3.22 11.33
CA LEU A 260 32.96 1.80 10.97
C LEU A 260 34.43 1.40 10.80
N GLU A 261 35.29 2.31 10.32
CA GLU A 261 36.75 2.07 10.26
C GLU A 261 37.36 1.98 11.66
N GLU A 262 36.90 2.81 12.60
CA GLU A 262 37.36 2.78 13.99
C GLU A 262 36.94 1.50 14.77
N GLN A 263 35.93 0.77 14.28
CA GLN A 263 35.48 -0.47 14.92
C GLN A 263 36.36 -1.64 14.49
N PRO A 264 37.15 -2.26 15.40
CA PRO A 264 37.90 -3.45 15.07
C PRO A 264 36.92 -4.56 14.69
N ALA A 265 37.10 -5.14 13.49
CA ALA A 265 36.26 -6.18 12.93
C ALA A 265 35.94 -7.27 13.97
N SER A 266 34.74 -7.22 14.54
CA SER A 266 34.20 -8.29 15.37
C SER A 266 33.81 -9.44 14.46
N GLY A 267 34.82 -10.23 14.08
CA GLY A 267 34.66 -11.46 13.33
C GLY A 267 33.82 -12.44 14.13
N ARG A 268 32.55 -12.61 13.72
CA ARG A 268 31.86 -13.89 13.86
C ARG A 268 31.15 -14.20 12.55
N ASN A 269 31.85 -15.05 11.80
CA ASN A 269 31.37 -15.72 10.61
C ASN A 269 29.99 -16.33 10.85
N ALA A 270 29.04 -16.00 9.97
CA ALA A 270 27.96 -16.91 9.62
C ALA A 270 28.59 -18.11 8.89
N ALA A 271 29.11 -19.06 9.68
CA ALA A 271 29.38 -20.42 9.25
C ALA A 271 28.57 -21.34 10.17
N GLU A 272 27.25 -21.30 9.98
CA GLU A 272 26.33 -22.34 10.41
C GLU A 272 25.73 -22.93 9.12
N ALA A 273 26.47 -23.90 8.57
CA ALA A 273 26.00 -24.92 7.62
C ALA A 273 26.99 -26.10 7.67
#